data_AF-A0A6P2F5F1-F1
#
_entry.id   AF-A0A6P2F5F1-F1
#
_cell.length_a   1.000
_cell.length_b   1.000
_cell.length_c   1.000
_cell.angle_alpha   90.00
_cell.angle_beta   90.00
_cell.angle_gamma   90.00
#
_symmetry.space_group_name_H-M   'P 1'
#
loop_
_entity.id
_entity.type
_entity.pdbx_description
1 polymer ?
#
loop_
_entity_poly.entity_id
_entity_poly.type
_entity_poly.pdbx_seq_one_letter_code
_entity_poly.pdbx_strand_id
1 'polypeptide(L)'
;MADSSTQALRDLAEVHLAAALKPLPTDRLDRFVLFIEVVRAMDYWGTHAPALIGDDEKVAQSFDLMYWGWNRAVAELFEPLDQPGAFPMMESTQESRTFAAGLMQEFGKVSLLRRLADMCERGIMEVARDGDEFHIHMSEDARTQFADASELDKFKAAEARFPSSSAGWTMASMRDALRFPEMPGNYLAIANAPVKRWLRPDIQEFIKPLVKPWDTGYGVMVAYDARIEVDKHYIAEALALATPWREDSGIHADAKLGSITGADIAGVGAALISLHAKHFGCVSVAKKLFPEVSVAQSLTIWGPRDPLEESISIMSGRPKPVVHAVFNALAMTSEQSKKLAGHSTPLIPLLFDLGNGFILRPVSCLTRNPFTAARTQHQWLDPRTEHAVAADREDWMREQLFGVFGGNRYIRFPGNLKLRRGGAVLTDIDAIIYDKLTGDVGLFQLKWQDYSTNDVRQLRSKAANLSAELVDWSAKVKSWIEEHGPSALDRSLRLKQKRREAVKGVLLFAISRSSVRTQGYGIKTDVADLAMGVWPQFVRARMEVGPSAWSLRDVHARLIEEHGQVPTVHPMPAVIRIADKTLNIHDFWNRTDEKSNGSEDGTGAADRTL
;
A
#
# COMPACT_ATOMS: atom_id res chain seq x y z
N MET A 1 -10.98 -21.51 24.95
CA MET A 1 -12.28 -20.96 25.41
C MET A 1 -12.24 -19.48 25.07
N ALA A 2 -13.03 -19.02 24.09
CA ALA A 2 -13.06 -17.60 23.75
C ALA A 2 -13.55 -16.81 24.97
N ASP A 3 -12.87 -15.71 25.29
CA ASP A 3 -13.30 -14.78 26.34
C ASP A 3 -14.73 -14.30 26.04
N SER A 4 -15.58 -14.27 27.06
CA SER A 4 -17.02 -13.95 26.93
C SER A 4 -17.24 -12.56 26.35
N SER A 5 -16.33 -11.62 26.62
CA SER A 5 -16.34 -10.26 26.08
C SER A 5 -16.06 -10.23 24.57
N THR A 6 -15.11 -11.06 24.09
CA THR A 6 -14.78 -11.16 22.67
C THR A 6 -15.93 -11.76 21.86
N GLN A 7 -16.58 -12.80 22.38
CA GLN A 7 -17.76 -13.38 21.72
C GLN A 7 -18.91 -12.35 21.64
N ALA A 8 -19.12 -11.56 22.70
CA ALA A 8 -20.15 -10.53 22.71
C ALA A 8 -19.93 -9.44 21.63
N LEU A 9 -18.68 -9.08 21.32
CA LEU A 9 -18.37 -8.18 20.20
C LEU A 9 -18.78 -8.78 18.84
N ARG A 10 -18.54 -10.08 18.64
CA ARG A 10 -18.96 -10.79 17.40
C ARG A 10 -20.47 -10.81 17.28
N ASP A 11 -21.17 -11.17 18.35
CA ASP A 11 -22.64 -11.24 18.37
C ASP A 11 -23.25 -9.86 18.10
N LEU A 12 -22.69 -8.80 18.69
CA LEU A 12 -23.10 -7.42 18.42
C LEU A 12 -22.89 -7.04 16.94
N ALA A 13 -21.80 -7.50 16.31
CA ALA A 13 -21.54 -7.24 14.90
C ALA A 13 -22.61 -7.88 14.00
N GLU A 14 -23.02 -9.11 14.28
CA GLU A 14 -24.04 -9.81 13.48
C GLU A 14 -25.43 -9.20 13.66
N VAL A 15 -25.81 -8.86 14.90
CA VAL A 15 -27.08 -8.16 15.18
C VAL A 15 -27.12 -6.80 14.47
N HIS A 16 -26.03 -6.04 14.56
CA HIS A 16 -25.93 -4.74 13.91
C HIS A 16 -25.96 -4.85 12.38
N LEU A 17 -25.28 -5.83 11.81
CA LEU A 17 -25.32 -6.11 10.38
C LEU A 17 -26.73 -6.42 9.90
N ALA A 18 -27.46 -7.30 10.61
CA ALA A 18 -28.84 -7.64 10.25
C ALA A 18 -29.75 -6.39 10.27
N ALA A 19 -29.55 -5.49 11.24
CA ALA A 19 -30.28 -4.23 11.31
C ALA A 19 -29.92 -3.28 10.15
N ALA A 20 -28.64 -3.17 9.80
CA ALA A 20 -28.14 -2.32 8.71
C ALA A 20 -28.56 -2.82 7.30
N LEU A 21 -28.77 -4.12 7.14
CA LEU A 21 -29.24 -4.71 5.87
C LEU A 21 -30.75 -4.53 5.65
N LYS A 22 -31.54 -4.47 6.72
CA LYS A 22 -33.01 -4.36 6.66
C LYS A 22 -33.55 -3.17 5.83
N PRO A 23 -32.99 -1.95 5.90
CA PRO A 23 -33.50 -0.82 5.11
C PRO A 23 -33.05 -0.82 3.65
N LEU A 24 -32.22 -1.78 3.21
CA LEU A 24 -31.73 -1.79 1.83
C LEU A 24 -32.86 -2.12 0.84
N PRO A 25 -32.83 -1.51 -0.37
CA PRO A 25 -33.80 -1.82 -1.41
C PRO A 25 -33.67 -3.28 -1.88
N THR A 26 -34.79 -3.88 -2.24
CA THR A 26 -34.85 -5.25 -2.79
C THR A 26 -34.81 -5.26 -4.32
N ASP A 27 -35.28 -4.20 -4.97
CA ASP A 27 -35.21 -4.02 -6.42
C ASP A 27 -33.76 -3.80 -6.88
N ARG A 28 -33.40 -4.39 -8.03
CA ARG A 28 -32.03 -4.33 -8.57
C ARG A 28 -31.64 -2.92 -9.02
N LEU A 29 -32.56 -2.17 -9.62
CA LEU A 29 -32.29 -0.82 -10.08
C LEU A 29 -32.14 0.13 -8.88
N ASP A 30 -33.00 0.01 -7.87
CA ASP A 30 -32.89 0.81 -6.64
C ASP A 30 -31.58 0.55 -5.89
N ARG A 31 -31.12 -0.72 -5.83
CA ARG A 31 -29.79 -1.06 -5.28
C ARG A 31 -28.68 -0.39 -6.08
N PHE A 32 -28.77 -0.42 -7.41
CA PHE A 32 -27.77 0.20 -8.28
C PHE A 32 -27.74 1.74 -8.16
N VAL A 33 -28.91 2.37 -8.05
CA VAL A 33 -29.08 3.81 -7.79
C VAL A 33 -28.41 4.19 -6.47
N LEU A 34 -28.61 3.41 -5.41
CA LEU A 34 -27.94 3.63 -4.13
C LEU A 34 -26.43 3.34 -4.21
N PHE A 35 -26.00 2.35 -5.00
CA PHE A 35 -24.58 2.09 -5.27
C PHE A 35 -23.90 3.30 -5.91
N ILE A 36 -24.51 3.95 -6.91
CA ILE A 36 -23.96 5.18 -7.51
C ILE A 36 -23.75 6.24 -6.43
N GLU A 37 -24.73 6.42 -5.55
CA GLU A 37 -24.63 7.42 -4.49
C GLU A 37 -23.56 7.08 -3.44
N VAL A 38 -23.35 5.79 -3.15
CA VAL A 38 -22.23 5.31 -2.34
C VAL A 38 -20.88 5.66 -2.99
N VAL A 39 -20.75 5.46 -4.30
CA VAL A 39 -19.53 5.84 -5.04
C VAL A 39 -19.32 7.35 -5.02
N ARG A 40 -20.36 8.14 -5.29
CA ARG A 40 -20.31 9.62 -5.24
C ARG A 40 -19.96 10.14 -3.85
N ALA A 41 -20.55 9.56 -2.80
CA ALA A 41 -20.24 9.89 -1.43
C ALA A 41 -18.79 9.57 -1.11
N MET A 42 -18.29 8.39 -1.49
CA MET A 42 -16.88 8.03 -1.30
C MET A 42 -15.93 8.93 -2.10
N ASP A 43 -16.26 9.27 -3.34
CA ASP A 43 -15.47 10.20 -4.15
C ASP A 43 -15.41 11.58 -3.50
N TYR A 44 -16.54 12.13 -3.08
CA TYR A 44 -16.61 13.45 -2.44
C TYR A 44 -15.89 13.49 -1.08
N TRP A 45 -16.23 12.57 -0.18
CA TRP A 45 -15.72 12.53 1.18
C TRP A 45 -14.28 12.00 1.27
N GLY A 46 -13.88 11.13 0.34
CA GLY A 46 -12.53 10.58 0.28
C GLY A 46 -11.49 11.52 -0.32
N THR A 47 -11.89 12.40 -1.26
CA THR A 47 -10.94 13.25 -2.00
C THR A 47 -11.07 14.74 -1.74
N HIS A 48 -12.31 15.27 -1.72
CA HIS A 48 -12.53 16.71 -1.67
C HIS A 48 -12.74 17.24 -0.25
N ALA A 49 -13.59 16.57 0.55
CA ALA A 49 -13.94 17.03 1.89
C ALA A 49 -12.77 17.10 2.90
N PRO A 50 -11.77 16.19 2.91
CA PRO A 50 -10.69 16.23 3.90
C PRO A 50 -9.87 17.52 3.82
N ALA A 51 -9.68 18.08 2.62
CA ALA A 51 -9.00 19.35 2.41
C ALA A 51 -9.73 20.55 3.03
N LEU A 52 -11.04 20.43 3.30
CA LEU A 52 -11.88 21.50 3.87
C LEU A 52 -12.03 21.39 5.38
N ILE A 53 -11.96 20.18 5.93
CA ILE A 53 -12.34 19.88 7.32
C ILE A 53 -11.11 19.89 8.26
N GLY A 54 -9.90 19.71 7.71
CA GLY A 54 -8.66 19.74 8.48
C GLY A 54 -8.49 18.51 9.39
N ASP A 55 -7.74 18.68 10.48
CA ASP A 55 -7.26 17.60 11.35
C ASP A 55 -8.21 17.20 12.50
N ASP A 56 -9.53 17.36 12.31
CA ASP A 56 -10.52 16.94 13.33
C ASP A 56 -10.52 15.41 13.51
N GLU A 57 -10.26 14.97 14.74
CA GLU A 57 -10.12 13.56 15.10
C GLU A 57 -11.40 12.76 14.89
N LYS A 58 -12.56 13.32 15.24
CA LYS A 58 -13.86 12.65 15.11
C LYS A 58 -14.23 12.50 13.64
N VAL A 59 -13.92 13.50 12.83
CA VAL A 59 -14.13 13.44 11.39
C VAL A 59 -13.22 12.38 10.76
N ALA A 60 -11.94 12.31 11.17
CA ALA A 60 -11.02 11.27 10.72
C ALA A 60 -11.53 9.85 11.04
N GLN A 61 -11.94 9.60 12.29
CA GLN A 61 -12.50 8.32 12.72
C GLN A 61 -13.77 7.96 11.94
N SER A 62 -14.62 8.96 11.66
CA SER A 62 -15.82 8.81 10.84
C SER A 62 -15.51 8.39 9.39
N PHE A 63 -14.46 8.96 8.79
CA PHE A 63 -13.99 8.55 7.47
C PHE A 63 -13.40 7.15 7.46
N ASP A 64 -12.66 6.76 8.49
CA ASP A 64 -12.14 5.39 8.59
C ASP A 64 -13.27 4.36 8.63
N LEU A 65 -14.34 4.64 9.38
CA LEU A 65 -15.56 3.82 9.36
C LEU A 65 -16.18 3.76 7.95
N MET A 66 -16.27 4.88 7.23
CA MET A 66 -16.77 4.86 5.85
C MET A 66 -15.91 3.96 4.95
N TYR A 67 -14.58 4.05 5.04
CA TYR A 67 -13.67 3.18 4.28
C TYR A 67 -13.86 1.70 4.65
N TRP A 68 -14.00 1.36 5.93
CA TRP A 68 -14.20 -0.05 6.33
C TRP A 68 -15.58 -0.60 5.97
N GLY A 69 -16.58 0.26 5.78
CA GLY A 69 -17.90 -0.14 5.30
C GLY A 69 -18.04 -0.17 3.79
N TRP A 70 -17.14 0.48 3.04
CA TRP A 70 -17.13 0.53 1.57
C TRP A 70 -17.33 -0.85 0.93
N ASN A 71 -16.51 -1.82 1.30
CA ASN A 71 -16.53 -3.16 0.73
C ASN A 71 -17.90 -3.82 0.84
N ARG A 72 -18.51 -3.71 2.02
CA ARG A 72 -19.84 -4.26 2.28
C ARG A 72 -20.89 -3.48 1.50
N ALA A 73 -20.84 -2.15 1.50
CA ALA A 73 -21.78 -1.33 0.73
C ALA A 73 -21.75 -1.71 -0.77
N VAL A 74 -20.56 -1.84 -1.36
CA VAL A 74 -20.40 -2.27 -2.76
C VAL A 74 -20.93 -3.68 -2.97
N ALA A 75 -20.60 -4.65 -2.11
CA ALA A 75 -21.08 -6.02 -2.23
C ALA A 75 -22.62 -6.13 -2.18
N GLU A 76 -23.24 -5.35 -1.29
CA GLU A 76 -24.70 -5.38 -1.07
C GLU A 76 -25.48 -4.51 -2.07
N LEU A 77 -24.84 -3.62 -2.83
CA LEU A 77 -25.57 -2.68 -3.70
C LEU A 77 -25.22 -2.80 -5.17
N PHE A 78 -24.01 -3.24 -5.51
CA PHE A 78 -23.59 -3.28 -6.90
C PHE A 78 -24.24 -4.46 -7.63
N GLU A 79 -25.20 -4.13 -8.49
CA GLU A 79 -25.89 -5.02 -9.43
C GLU A 79 -25.54 -4.61 -10.88
N PRO A 80 -25.47 -5.54 -11.85
CA PRO A 80 -25.21 -5.16 -13.23
C PRO A 80 -26.45 -4.50 -13.85
N LEU A 81 -26.23 -3.62 -14.82
CA LEU A 81 -27.29 -2.98 -15.59
C LEU A 81 -27.72 -3.89 -16.74
N ASP A 82 -29.04 -4.03 -16.93
CA ASP A 82 -29.59 -4.91 -17.97
C ASP A 82 -29.73 -4.20 -19.33
N GLN A 83 -29.84 -2.86 -19.35
CA GLN A 83 -30.03 -2.09 -20.58
C GLN A 83 -28.67 -1.70 -21.22
N PRO A 84 -28.35 -2.18 -22.43
CA PRO A 84 -27.10 -1.84 -23.12
C PRO A 84 -26.93 -0.34 -23.32
N GLY A 85 -25.76 0.18 -22.97
CA GLY A 85 -25.39 1.58 -23.22
C GLY A 85 -26.16 2.63 -22.40
N ALA A 86 -26.93 2.23 -21.39
CA ALA A 86 -27.69 3.14 -20.55
C ALA A 86 -27.01 3.38 -19.19
N PHE A 87 -27.21 4.57 -18.63
CA PHE A 87 -26.81 4.91 -17.26
C PHE A 87 -27.92 5.75 -16.61
N PRO A 88 -28.40 5.39 -15.40
CA PRO A 88 -29.48 6.12 -14.75
C PRO A 88 -28.97 7.49 -14.28
N MET A 89 -29.64 8.55 -14.76
CA MET A 89 -29.35 9.92 -14.33
C MET A 89 -30.22 10.28 -13.14
N MET A 90 -29.58 10.78 -12.09
CA MET A 90 -30.22 11.18 -10.84
C MET A 90 -29.38 12.28 -10.18
N GLU A 91 -30.08 13.24 -9.56
CA GLU A 91 -29.43 14.28 -8.77
C GLU A 91 -28.82 13.67 -7.50
N SER A 92 -27.56 14.03 -7.22
CA SER A 92 -26.96 13.78 -5.91
C SER A 92 -27.30 14.94 -4.98
N THR A 93 -28.23 14.72 -4.05
CA THR A 93 -28.64 15.70 -3.06
C THR A 93 -27.79 15.59 -1.80
N GLN A 94 -27.87 16.57 -0.91
CA GLN A 94 -27.21 16.46 0.39
C GLN A 94 -27.77 15.29 1.21
N GLU A 95 -29.08 15.08 1.17
CA GLU A 95 -29.76 14.00 1.88
C GLU A 95 -29.29 12.62 1.39
N SER A 96 -29.25 12.40 0.07
CA SER A 96 -28.80 11.12 -0.51
C SER A 96 -27.34 10.82 -0.16
N ARG A 97 -26.46 11.82 -0.19
CA ARG A 97 -25.06 11.66 0.22
C ARG A 97 -24.88 11.38 1.69
N THR A 98 -25.64 12.08 2.55
CA THR A 98 -25.61 11.84 4.00
C THR A 98 -26.10 10.44 4.32
N PHE A 99 -27.16 9.97 3.65
CA PHE A 99 -27.63 8.60 3.77
C PHE A 99 -26.57 7.58 3.33
N ALA A 100 -25.97 7.76 2.15
CA ALA A 100 -24.94 6.86 1.64
C ALA A 100 -23.69 6.81 2.53
N ALA A 101 -23.24 7.96 3.04
CA ALA A 101 -22.14 8.04 4.00
C ALA A 101 -22.48 7.35 5.33
N GLY A 102 -23.69 7.59 5.86
CA GLY A 102 -24.18 6.92 7.07
C GLY A 102 -24.26 5.41 6.90
N LEU A 103 -24.75 4.92 5.76
CA LEU A 103 -24.78 3.48 5.46
C LEU A 103 -23.38 2.86 5.46
N MET A 104 -22.40 3.52 4.83
CA MET A 104 -21.01 3.07 4.91
C MET A 104 -20.47 3.09 6.35
N GLN A 105 -20.84 4.06 7.18
CA GLN A 105 -20.43 4.06 8.59
C GLN A 105 -21.05 2.92 9.38
N GLU A 106 -22.33 2.59 9.16
CA GLU A 106 -22.97 1.44 9.82
C GLU A 106 -22.29 0.12 9.43
N PHE A 107 -21.96 -0.07 8.16
CA PHE A 107 -21.15 -1.22 7.75
C PHE A 107 -19.71 -1.18 8.29
N GLY A 108 -19.13 0.02 8.42
CA GLY A 108 -17.83 0.24 9.04
C GLY A 108 -17.78 -0.20 10.50
N LYS A 109 -18.85 0.07 11.26
CA LYS A 109 -19.00 -0.40 12.65
C LYS A 109 -19.00 -1.93 12.74
N VAL A 110 -19.67 -2.62 11.80
CA VAL A 110 -19.64 -4.09 11.73
C VAL A 110 -18.21 -4.60 11.48
N SER A 111 -17.51 -4.00 10.51
CA SER A 111 -16.10 -4.35 10.21
C SER A 111 -15.20 -4.11 11.42
N LEU A 112 -15.38 -2.98 12.11
CA LEU A 112 -14.63 -2.63 13.32
C LEU A 112 -14.87 -3.64 14.45
N LEU A 113 -16.13 -3.98 14.75
CA LEU A 113 -16.47 -4.94 15.81
C LEU A 113 -15.83 -6.31 15.56
N ARG A 114 -15.95 -6.85 14.34
CA ARG A 114 -15.34 -8.13 13.96
C ARG A 114 -13.82 -8.08 14.09
N ARG A 115 -13.21 -6.99 13.64
CA ARG A 115 -11.76 -6.77 13.70
C ARG A 115 -11.26 -6.70 15.14
N LEU A 116 -11.93 -5.93 15.99
CA LEU A 116 -11.62 -5.83 17.41
C LEU A 116 -11.74 -7.19 18.09
N ALA A 117 -12.79 -7.96 17.81
CA ALA A 117 -12.92 -9.31 18.32
C ALA A 117 -11.75 -10.22 17.89
N ASP A 118 -11.36 -10.20 16.61
CA ASP A 118 -10.21 -10.97 16.12
C ASP A 118 -8.88 -10.51 16.74
N MET A 119 -8.70 -9.20 17.01
CA MET A 119 -7.52 -8.66 17.68
C MET A 119 -7.47 -9.03 19.16
N CYS A 120 -8.61 -9.00 19.87
CA CYS A 120 -8.72 -9.43 21.26
C CYS A 120 -8.42 -10.91 21.43
N GLU A 121 -8.95 -11.77 20.57
CA GLU A 121 -8.67 -13.21 20.56
C GLU A 121 -7.17 -13.52 20.40
N ARG A 122 -6.41 -12.59 19.83
CA ARG A 122 -4.98 -12.74 19.51
C ARG A 122 -4.05 -11.95 20.44
N GLY A 123 -4.59 -11.24 21.44
CA GLY A 123 -3.81 -10.44 22.39
C GLY A 123 -3.18 -9.18 21.80
N ILE A 124 -3.68 -8.70 20.66
CA ILE A 124 -3.27 -7.41 20.07
C ILE A 124 -4.02 -6.27 20.77
N MET A 125 -5.28 -6.52 21.11
CA MET A 125 -6.12 -5.62 21.90
C MET A 125 -6.63 -6.36 23.14
N GLU A 126 -7.01 -5.63 24.16
CA GLU A 126 -7.67 -6.12 25.36
C GLU A 126 -9.07 -5.51 25.43
N VAL A 127 -10.04 -6.29 25.91
CA VAL A 127 -11.41 -5.84 26.09
C VAL A 127 -11.89 -6.15 27.50
N ALA A 128 -12.37 -5.12 28.18
CA ALA A 128 -13.13 -5.25 29.42
C ALA A 128 -14.59 -4.88 29.16
N ARG A 129 -15.52 -5.63 29.75
CA ARG A 129 -16.95 -5.39 29.61
C ARG A 129 -17.58 -5.10 30.96
N ASP A 130 -18.29 -3.97 31.06
CA ASP A 130 -19.11 -3.62 32.22
C ASP A 130 -20.55 -3.36 31.73
N GLY A 131 -21.43 -4.34 31.92
CA GLY A 131 -22.79 -4.32 31.40
C GLY A 131 -22.85 -4.13 29.87
N ASP A 132 -23.24 -2.92 29.46
CA ASP A 132 -23.43 -2.51 28.06
C ASP A 132 -22.27 -1.67 27.50
N GLU A 133 -21.22 -1.48 28.31
CA GLU A 133 -20.02 -0.75 27.94
C GLU A 133 -18.85 -1.71 27.66
N PHE A 134 -18.16 -1.47 26.55
CA PHE A 134 -16.93 -2.16 26.16
C PHE A 134 -15.76 -1.18 26.24
N HIS A 135 -14.74 -1.50 27.01
CA HIS A 135 -13.50 -0.74 27.12
C HIS A 135 -12.39 -1.48 26.39
N ILE A 136 -11.84 -0.86 25.36
CA ILE A 136 -10.90 -1.48 24.45
C ILE A 136 -9.56 -0.74 24.50
N HIS A 137 -8.50 -1.50 24.76
CA HIS A 137 -7.13 -1.02 24.89
C HIS A 137 -6.18 -1.80 24.00
N MET A 138 -5.14 -1.16 23.50
CA MET A 138 -4.07 -1.78 22.75
C MET A 138 -3.03 -2.36 23.70
N SER A 139 -2.55 -3.57 23.41
CA SER A 139 -1.48 -4.17 24.21
C SER A 139 -0.15 -3.43 24.02
N GLU A 140 0.76 -3.54 24.99
CA GLU A 140 2.05 -2.84 24.96
C GLU A 140 2.87 -3.21 23.71
N ASP A 141 2.94 -4.51 23.39
CA ASP A 141 3.69 -5.04 22.25
C ASP A 141 3.11 -4.58 20.90
N ALA A 142 1.79 -4.32 20.81
CA ALA A 142 1.12 -3.90 19.58
C ALA A 142 1.63 -2.54 19.07
N ARG A 143 2.13 -1.66 19.93
CA ARG A 143 2.66 -0.34 19.53
C ARG A 143 3.86 -0.42 18.59
N THR A 144 4.56 -1.54 18.60
CA THR A 144 5.79 -1.74 17.82
C THR A 144 5.53 -1.76 16.31
N GLN A 145 4.29 -2.02 15.86
CA GLN A 145 3.96 -1.99 14.43
C GLN A 145 3.96 -0.58 13.83
N PHE A 146 3.73 0.45 14.65
CA PHE A 146 3.85 1.85 14.19
C PHE A 146 5.28 2.21 13.79
N ALA A 147 6.29 1.50 14.33
CA ALA A 147 7.67 1.70 13.92
C ALA A 147 7.85 1.35 12.44
N ASP A 148 7.45 0.15 12.00
CA ASP A 148 7.53 -0.28 10.60
C ASP A 148 6.78 0.69 9.65
N ALA A 149 5.58 1.12 10.03
CA ALA A 149 4.78 2.05 9.24
C ALA A 149 5.47 3.42 9.07
N SER A 150 6.09 3.93 10.14
CA SER A 150 6.79 5.24 10.11
C SER A 150 8.07 5.26 9.27
N GLU A 151 8.68 4.10 8.98
CA GLU A 151 10.00 4.06 8.33
C GLU A 151 9.97 4.59 6.88
N LEU A 152 8.82 4.50 6.19
CA LEU A 152 8.68 5.09 4.86
C LEU A 152 8.74 6.62 4.92
N ASP A 153 8.08 7.23 5.90
CA ASP A 153 8.06 8.69 6.07
C ASP A 153 9.44 9.20 6.53
N LYS A 154 10.09 8.50 7.47
CA LYS A 154 11.48 8.78 7.85
C LYS A 154 12.43 8.69 6.66
N PHE A 155 12.27 7.67 5.82
CA PHE A 155 13.08 7.52 4.62
C PHE A 155 12.89 8.69 3.65
N LYS A 156 11.64 9.08 3.36
CA LYS A 156 11.34 10.25 2.51
C LYS A 156 11.91 11.54 3.11
N ALA A 157 11.80 11.74 4.42
CA ALA A 157 12.36 12.89 5.12
C ALA A 157 13.90 12.92 5.02
N ALA A 158 14.55 11.76 5.13
CA ALA A 158 16.00 11.63 4.91
C ALA A 158 16.37 11.94 3.45
N GLU A 159 15.64 11.43 2.47
CA GLU A 159 15.83 11.74 1.04
C GLU A 159 15.71 13.24 0.75
N ALA A 160 14.70 13.90 1.33
CA ALA A 160 14.48 15.33 1.13
C ALA A 160 15.62 16.20 1.70
N ARG A 161 16.22 15.78 2.83
CA ARG A 161 17.36 16.48 3.45
C ARG A 161 18.68 16.18 2.75
N PHE A 162 18.78 15.07 2.03
CA PHE A 162 20.02 14.55 1.46
C PHE A 162 20.82 15.53 0.57
N PRO A 163 20.20 16.33 -0.33
CA PRO A 163 20.93 17.31 -1.14
C PRO A 163 21.67 18.37 -0.32
N SER A 164 21.25 18.60 0.94
CA SER A 164 21.84 19.59 1.84
C SER A 164 22.91 19.03 2.78
N SER A 165 22.88 17.74 3.11
CA SER A 165 23.80 17.14 4.08
C SER A 165 24.92 16.32 3.46
N SER A 166 24.75 15.82 2.23
CA SER A 166 25.57 14.89 1.42
C SER A 166 26.24 13.70 2.13
N ALA A 167 26.42 13.65 3.45
CA ALA A 167 27.09 12.62 4.24
C ALA A 167 28.34 12.01 3.58
N GLY A 168 29.06 12.74 2.72
CA GLY A 168 30.20 12.24 1.93
C GLY A 168 29.84 11.46 0.64
N TRP A 169 28.57 11.34 0.29
CA TRP A 169 28.08 10.83 -0.98
C TRP A 169 28.32 11.79 -2.13
N THR A 170 28.57 11.22 -3.30
CA THR A 170 28.61 11.92 -4.57
C THR A 170 27.33 11.62 -5.34
N MET A 171 26.64 12.66 -5.83
CA MET A 171 25.39 12.45 -6.56
C MET A 171 25.67 11.95 -7.97
N ALA A 172 25.00 10.86 -8.36
CA ALA A 172 24.98 10.40 -9.74
C ALA A 172 23.53 10.19 -10.18
N SER A 173 23.26 10.38 -11.47
CA SER A 173 21.98 9.92 -11.99
C SER A 173 21.97 8.39 -12.06
N MET A 174 20.81 7.73 -11.92
CA MET A 174 20.70 6.27 -12.09
C MET A 174 21.26 5.82 -13.45
N ARG A 175 21.13 6.65 -14.49
CA ARG A 175 21.70 6.39 -15.80
C ARG A 175 23.24 6.34 -15.77
N ASP A 176 23.87 7.24 -15.03
CA ASP A 176 25.33 7.28 -14.91
C ASP A 176 25.86 6.15 -14.02
N ALA A 177 25.15 5.82 -12.93
CA ALA A 177 25.47 4.68 -12.08
C ALA A 177 25.42 3.35 -12.85
N LEU A 178 24.43 3.17 -13.73
CA LEU A 178 24.34 2.01 -14.62
C LEU A 178 25.41 2.01 -15.71
N ARG A 179 25.76 3.18 -16.25
CA ARG A 179 26.73 3.31 -17.35
C ARG A 179 28.18 3.13 -16.89
N PHE A 180 28.49 3.45 -15.63
CA PHE A 180 29.82 3.39 -15.07
C PHE A 180 29.82 2.61 -13.74
N PRO A 181 29.60 1.28 -13.78
CA PRO A 181 29.47 0.46 -12.58
C PRO A 181 30.74 0.40 -11.72
N GLU A 182 31.89 0.79 -12.30
CA GLU A 182 33.20 0.84 -11.65
C GLU A 182 33.50 2.16 -10.93
N MET A 183 32.54 3.10 -10.86
CA MET A 183 32.70 4.30 -10.04
C MET A 183 33.00 3.92 -8.57
N PRO A 184 33.77 4.74 -7.82
CA PRO A 184 34.01 4.52 -6.39
C PRO A 184 32.67 4.32 -5.63
N GLY A 185 32.60 3.47 -4.61
CA GLY A 185 31.33 3.06 -3.96
C GLY A 185 30.60 4.11 -3.10
N ASN A 186 30.78 5.41 -3.37
CA ASN A 186 30.19 6.52 -2.62
C ASN A 186 29.17 7.32 -3.42
N TYR A 187 28.41 6.72 -4.36
CA TYR A 187 27.36 7.43 -5.09
C TYR A 187 25.96 6.93 -4.78
N LEU A 188 25.03 7.87 -4.57
CA LEU A 188 23.60 7.59 -4.53
C LEU A 188 23.00 7.91 -5.90
N ALA A 189 22.38 6.91 -6.52
CA ALA A 189 21.68 7.05 -7.79
C ALA A 189 20.27 7.59 -7.55
N ILE A 190 20.02 8.87 -7.87
CA ILE A 190 18.64 9.36 -7.91
C ILE A 190 17.99 8.85 -9.19
N ALA A 191 16.77 8.32 -9.07
CA ALA A 191 15.95 8.00 -10.22
C ALA A 191 15.77 9.25 -11.09
N ASN A 192 16.29 9.22 -12.32
CA ASN A 192 15.94 10.23 -13.32
C ASN A 192 14.46 10.06 -13.60
N ALA A 193 13.64 11.02 -13.17
CA ALA A 193 12.23 11.09 -13.56
C ALA A 193 12.13 12.03 -14.78
N PRO A 194 12.25 11.54 -16.03
CA PRO A 194 12.19 12.38 -17.24
C PRO A 194 10.88 13.14 -17.39
N VAL A 195 9.89 12.82 -16.56
CA VAL A 195 8.56 13.41 -16.51
C VAL A 195 8.45 14.61 -15.56
N LYS A 196 9.43 14.87 -14.67
CA LYS A 196 9.39 16.05 -13.79
C LYS A 196 9.28 17.36 -14.56
N ARG A 197 9.87 17.43 -15.76
CA ARG A 197 9.77 18.60 -16.67
C ARG A 197 8.36 18.88 -17.18
N TRP A 198 7.44 17.92 -17.05
CA TRP A 198 6.04 18.08 -17.45
C TRP A 198 5.14 18.57 -16.31
N LEU A 199 5.65 18.56 -15.06
CA LEU A 199 4.95 19.17 -13.94
C LEU A 199 4.91 20.69 -14.13
N ARG A 200 3.77 21.29 -13.76
CA ARG A 200 3.43 22.69 -14.04
C ARG A 200 2.81 23.30 -12.79
N PRO A 201 3.47 24.25 -12.11
CA PRO A 201 2.87 24.94 -10.97
C PRO A 201 1.64 25.78 -11.35
N ASP A 202 1.59 26.24 -12.59
CA ASP A 202 0.53 27.07 -13.17
C ASP A 202 -0.59 26.26 -13.85
N ILE A 203 -0.70 24.96 -13.54
CA ILE A 203 -1.64 24.04 -14.20
C ILE A 203 -3.10 24.52 -14.20
N GLN A 204 -3.54 25.19 -13.13
CA GLN A 204 -4.91 25.70 -13.03
C GLN A 204 -5.24 26.71 -14.14
N GLU A 205 -4.28 27.55 -14.55
CA GLU A 205 -4.49 28.53 -15.64
C GLU A 205 -4.74 27.84 -16.99
N PHE A 206 -4.15 26.67 -17.20
CA PHE A 206 -4.37 25.86 -18.40
C PHE A 206 -5.72 25.14 -18.38
N ILE A 207 -6.25 24.85 -17.20
CA ILE A 207 -7.55 24.17 -17.01
C ILE A 207 -8.72 25.15 -17.12
N LYS A 208 -8.59 26.38 -16.61
CA LYS A 208 -9.66 27.41 -16.63
C LYS A 208 -10.41 27.53 -17.98
N PRO A 209 -9.74 27.63 -19.15
CA PRO A 209 -10.44 27.76 -20.42
C PRO A 209 -11.09 26.46 -20.93
N LEU A 210 -10.78 25.31 -20.32
CA LEU A 210 -11.28 24.00 -20.76
C LEU A 210 -12.59 23.63 -20.07
N VAL A 211 -12.82 24.10 -18.85
CA VAL A 211 -13.95 23.70 -18.01
C VAL A 211 -15.19 24.55 -18.26
N LYS A 212 -16.37 23.92 -18.24
CA LYS A 212 -17.66 24.60 -18.34
C LYS A 212 -18.75 23.85 -17.56
N PRO A 213 -19.82 24.52 -17.11
CA PRO A 213 -21.00 23.85 -16.56
C PRO A 213 -21.67 22.99 -17.64
N TRP A 214 -22.15 21.82 -17.22
CA TRP A 214 -22.97 20.94 -18.02
C TRP A 214 -24.23 20.61 -17.23
N ASP A 215 -25.34 21.26 -17.62
CA ASP A 215 -26.65 20.95 -17.06
C ASP A 215 -27.16 19.64 -17.67
N THR A 216 -27.38 18.66 -16.79
CA THR A 216 -27.88 17.33 -17.19
C THR A 216 -29.40 17.22 -17.10
N GLY A 217 -30.09 18.27 -16.61
CA GLY A 217 -31.49 18.21 -16.20
C GLY A 217 -31.70 17.54 -14.82
N TYR A 218 -30.66 16.91 -14.27
CA TYR A 218 -30.65 16.25 -12.96
C TYR A 218 -29.50 16.78 -12.10
N GLY A 219 -29.17 18.06 -12.25
CA GLY A 219 -28.03 18.72 -11.60
C GLY A 219 -26.96 19.18 -12.60
N VAL A 220 -26.20 20.18 -12.19
CA VAL A 220 -25.14 20.80 -13.00
C VAL A 220 -23.80 20.17 -12.67
N MET A 221 -23.18 19.54 -13.66
CA MET A 221 -21.87 18.89 -13.57
C MET A 221 -20.80 19.69 -14.29
N VAL A 222 -19.54 19.25 -14.22
CA VAL A 222 -18.47 19.77 -15.09
C VAL A 222 -18.42 19.01 -16.41
N ALA A 223 -18.26 19.75 -17.50
CA ALA A 223 -17.71 19.24 -18.75
C ALA A 223 -16.39 19.94 -19.03
N TYR A 224 -15.46 19.27 -19.73
CA TYR A 224 -14.19 19.88 -20.10
C TYR A 224 -13.60 19.33 -21.38
N ASP A 225 -12.78 20.15 -22.02
CA ASP A 225 -11.98 19.77 -23.19
C ASP A 225 -10.59 19.22 -22.78
N ALA A 226 -9.82 18.75 -23.76
CA ALA A 226 -8.47 18.24 -23.56
C ALA A 226 -7.41 19.23 -24.04
N ARG A 227 -6.26 19.21 -23.37
CA ARG A 227 -5.09 20.01 -23.74
C ARG A 227 -3.83 19.24 -23.37
N ILE A 228 -2.89 19.16 -24.31
CA ILE A 228 -1.71 18.30 -24.19
C ILE A 228 -0.82 18.67 -22.99
N GLU A 229 -0.73 19.95 -22.64
CA GLU A 229 0.03 20.39 -21.46
C GLU A 229 -0.62 19.90 -20.15
N VAL A 230 -1.94 19.85 -20.11
CA VAL A 230 -2.70 19.31 -18.97
C VAL A 230 -2.53 17.80 -18.88
N ASP A 231 -2.61 17.11 -20.01
CA ASP A 231 -2.41 15.64 -20.05
C ASP A 231 -0.99 15.26 -19.62
N LYS A 232 0.03 16.00 -20.09
CA LYS A 232 1.44 15.80 -19.71
C LYS A 232 1.70 16.04 -18.23
N HIS A 233 1.03 17.01 -17.63
CA HIS A 233 1.12 17.27 -16.20
C HIS A 233 0.59 16.06 -15.41
N TYR A 234 -0.65 15.65 -15.67
CA TYR A 234 -1.28 14.58 -14.89
C TYR A 234 -0.69 13.20 -15.15
N ILE A 235 -0.11 12.93 -16.33
CA ILE A 235 0.63 11.67 -16.54
C ILE A 235 1.94 11.65 -15.74
N ALA A 236 2.58 12.80 -15.55
CA ALA A 236 3.78 12.89 -14.71
C ALA A 236 3.45 12.63 -13.22
N GLU A 237 2.34 13.20 -12.72
CA GLU A 237 1.83 12.91 -11.37
C GLU A 237 1.45 11.42 -11.24
N ALA A 238 0.70 10.88 -12.21
CA ALA A 238 0.27 9.50 -12.17
C ALA A 238 1.43 8.51 -12.19
N LEU A 239 2.50 8.76 -12.94
CA LEU A 239 3.70 7.90 -12.94
C LEU A 239 4.45 7.94 -11.61
N ALA A 240 4.45 9.10 -10.94
CA ALA A 240 5.05 9.26 -9.61
C ALA A 240 4.28 8.47 -8.53
N LEU A 241 2.95 8.32 -8.69
CA LEU A 241 2.11 7.52 -7.80
C LEU A 241 2.11 6.02 -8.16
N ALA A 242 1.91 5.70 -9.45
CA ALA A 242 1.68 4.34 -9.90
C ALA A 242 2.90 3.43 -9.74
N THR A 243 4.11 3.99 -9.87
CA THR A 243 5.35 3.22 -9.72
C THR A 243 5.48 2.66 -8.30
N PRO A 244 5.55 3.48 -7.23
CA PRO A 244 5.64 2.95 -5.87
C PRO A 244 4.43 2.11 -5.50
N TRP A 245 3.20 2.50 -5.89
CA TRP A 245 2.01 1.70 -5.61
C TRP A 245 2.05 0.30 -6.21
N ARG A 246 2.54 0.14 -7.44
CA ARG A 246 2.75 -1.19 -8.03
C ARG A 246 3.75 -2.01 -7.22
N GLU A 247 4.84 -1.39 -6.76
CA GLU A 247 5.83 -2.06 -5.91
C GLU A 247 5.25 -2.46 -4.57
N ASP A 248 4.47 -1.61 -3.93
CA ASP A 248 3.83 -1.90 -2.65
C ASP A 248 2.80 -3.04 -2.80
N SER A 249 2.14 -3.13 -3.95
CA SER A 249 1.30 -4.28 -4.32
C SER A 249 2.09 -5.53 -4.68
N GLY A 250 3.43 -5.44 -4.76
CA GLY A 250 4.32 -6.55 -5.07
C GLY A 250 4.15 -7.13 -6.46
N ILE A 251 3.71 -6.31 -7.44
CA ILE A 251 3.52 -6.71 -8.84
C ILE A 251 4.80 -6.40 -9.60
N HIS A 252 5.67 -7.40 -9.81
CA HIS A 252 6.88 -7.24 -10.60
C HIS A 252 6.56 -6.91 -12.07
N ALA A 253 7.43 -6.17 -12.78
CA ALA A 253 7.15 -5.72 -14.14
C ALA A 253 7.04 -6.89 -15.13
N ASP A 254 7.84 -7.94 -14.90
CA ASP A 254 7.89 -9.13 -15.76
C ASP A 254 6.90 -10.22 -15.36
N ALA A 255 6.21 -10.06 -14.22
CA ALA A 255 5.24 -11.03 -13.72
C ALA A 255 4.18 -11.33 -14.79
N LYS A 256 3.99 -12.62 -15.10
CA LYS A 256 3.06 -13.08 -16.14
C LYS A 256 1.69 -13.36 -15.55
N LEU A 257 0.67 -12.61 -15.96
CA LEU A 257 -0.69 -12.69 -15.45
C LEU A 257 -1.62 -13.07 -16.60
N GLY A 258 -1.48 -14.31 -17.08
CA GLY A 258 -2.12 -14.76 -18.31
C GLY A 258 -1.46 -14.15 -19.54
N SER A 259 -2.21 -13.41 -20.36
CA SER A 259 -1.73 -12.77 -21.58
C SER A 259 -1.10 -11.38 -21.37
N ILE A 260 -1.11 -10.88 -20.13
CA ILE A 260 -0.59 -9.56 -19.75
C ILE A 260 0.56 -9.69 -18.75
N THR A 261 1.36 -8.64 -18.65
CA THR A 261 2.47 -8.53 -17.71
C THR A 261 2.18 -7.51 -16.61
N GLY A 262 2.95 -7.55 -15.51
CA GLY A 262 2.88 -6.48 -14.51
C GLY A 262 3.21 -5.10 -15.08
N ALA A 263 4.09 -5.01 -16.08
CA ALA A 263 4.34 -3.77 -16.82
C ALA A 263 3.10 -3.29 -17.59
N ASP A 264 2.32 -4.20 -18.19
CA ASP A 264 1.05 -3.88 -18.85
C ASP A 264 0.06 -3.25 -17.88
N ILE A 265 -0.14 -3.90 -16.73
CA ILE A 265 -0.97 -3.41 -15.63
C ILE A 265 -0.50 -2.02 -15.17
N ALA A 266 0.80 -1.85 -14.96
CA ALA A 266 1.37 -0.57 -14.52
C ALA A 266 1.14 0.55 -15.53
N GLY A 267 1.36 0.29 -16.82
CA GLY A 267 1.24 1.31 -17.87
C GLY A 267 -0.20 1.75 -18.11
N VAL A 268 -1.13 0.77 -18.19
CA VAL A 268 -2.57 1.07 -18.32
C VAL A 268 -3.12 1.70 -17.05
N GLY A 269 -2.73 1.17 -15.87
CA GLY A 269 -3.10 1.72 -14.58
C GLY A 269 -2.63 3.16 -14.40
N ALA A 270 -1.39 3.49 -14.78
CA ALA A 270 -0.89 4.87 -14.75
C ALA A 270 -1.68 5.79 -15.69
N ALA A 271 -2.05 5.33 -16.89
CA ALA A 271 -2.90 6.11 -17.79
C ALA A 271 -4.30 6.35 -17.20
N LEU A 272 -4.90 5.35 -16.56
CA LEU A 272 -6.17 5.50 -15.85
C LEU A 272 -6.04 6.47 -14.67
N ILE A 273 -5.04 6.30 -13.80
CA ILE A 273 -4.76 7.20 -12.66
C ILE A 273 -4.60 8.64 -13.15
N SER A 274 -3.91 8.85 -14.28
CA SER A 274 -3.76 10.17 -14.91
C SER A 274 -5.10 10.79 -15.28
N LEU A 275 -6.02 10.01 -15.87
CA LEU A 275 -7.35 10.50 -16.21
C LEU A 275 -8.20 10.82 -14.97
N HIS A 276 -8.08 10.06 -13.88
CA HIS A 276 -8.77 10.34 -12.62
C HIS A 276 -8.22 11.62 -11.97
N ALA A 277 -6.89 11.76 -11.89
CA ALA A 277 -6.24 12.94 -11.32
C ALA A 277 -6.56 14.21 -12.13
N LYS A 278 -6.52 14.11 -13.46
CA LYS A 278 -6.95 15.19 -14.36
C LYS A 278 -8.39 15.59 -14.12
N HIS A 279 -9.28 14.61 -14.01
CA HIS A 279 -10.70 14.87 -13.78
C HIS A 279 -10.92 15.60 -12.44
N PHE A 280 -10.30 15.12 -11.35
CA PHE A 280 -10.32 15.79 -10.05
C PHE A 280 -9.84 17.23 -10.12
N GLY A 281 -8.73 17.47 -10.83
CA GLY A 281 -8.20 18.82 -11.06
C GLY A 281 -9.17 19.73 -11.82
N CYS A 282 -9.82 19.20 -12.87
CA CYS A 282 -10.83 19.94 -13.64
C CYS A 282 -12.05 20.28 -12.79
N VAL A 283 -12.59 19.34 -12.01
CA VAL A 283 -13.70 19.56 -11.07
C VAL A 283 -13.32 20.64 -10.05
N SER A 284 -12.11 20.56 -9.51
CA SER A 284 -11.61 21.51 -8.50
C SER A 284 -11.49 22.94 -9.04
N VAL A 285 -11.04 23.11 -10.29
CA VAL A 285 -11.00 24.42 -10.95
C VAL A 285 -12.41 24.91 -11.30
N ALA A 286 -13.25 24.03 -11.85
CA ALA A 286 -14.62 24.36 -12.23
C ALA A 286 -15.44 24.87 -11.03
N LYS A 287 -15.31 24.24 -9.86
CA LYS A 287 -16.01 24.69 -8.65
C LYS A 287 -15.65 26.12 -8.24
N LYS A 288 -14.42 26.55 -8.47
CA LYS A 288 -13.97 27.93 -8.18
C LYS A 288 -14.56 28.94 -9.17
N LEU A 289 -14.85 28.52 -10.40
CA LEU A 289 -15.37 29.39 -11.47
C LEU A 289 -16.90 29.42 -11.52
N PHE A 290 -17.54 28.30 -11.19
CA PHE A 290 -18.97 28.06 -11.40
C PHE A 290 -19.59 27.51 -10.10
N PRO A 291 -20.16 28.38 -9.25
CA PRO A 291 -20.75 27.98 -7.97
C PRO A 291 -21.85 26.91 -8.09
N GLU A 292 -22.58 26.91 -9.20
CA GLU A 292 -23.67 25.98 -9.54
C GLU A 292 -23.20 24.55 -9.80
N VAL A 293 -21.92 24.33 -10.12
CA VAL A 293 -21.38 22.98 -10.36
C VAL A 293 -21.40 22.17 -9.06
N SER A 294 -22.07 21.02 -9.11
CA SER A 294 -22.08 20.01 -8.06
C SER A 294 -20.79 19.18 -8.13
N VAL A 295 -19.88 19.41 -7.18
CA VAL A 295 -18.64 18.63 -7.05
C VAL A 295 -18.95 17.16 -6.86
N ALA A 296 -19.85 16.84 -5.92
CA ALA A 296 -20.12 15.45 -5.56
C ALA A 296 -20.71 14.64 -6.71
N GLN A 297 -21.55 15.25 -7.55
CA GLN A 297 -22.08 14.58 -8.74
C GLN A 297 -21.05 14.52 -9.87
N SER A 298 -20.18 15.52 -9.96
CA SER A 298 -19.18 15.61 -11.03
C SER A 298 -18.05 14.60 -10.88
N LEU A 299 -17.59 14.32 -9.66
CA LEU A 299 -16.38 13.52 -9.41
C LEU A 299 -16.48 12.08 -9.94
N THR A 300 -17.62 11.43 -9.74
CA THR A 300 -17.80 10.05 -10.22
C THR A 300 -18.04 10.08 -11.72
N ILE A 301 -17.24 9.34 -12.49
CA ILE A 301 -17.29 9.38 -13.95
C ILE A 301 -17.83 8.08 -14.51
N TRP A 302 -18.64 8.15 -15.56
CA TRP A 302 -19.12 6.99 -16.28
C TRP A 302 -19.04 7.21 -17.78
N GLY A 303 -19.08 6.13 -18.55
CA GLY A 303 -19.14 6.20 -20.00
C GLY A 303 -18.92 4.86 -20.69
N PRO A 304 -18.99 4.84 -22.02
CA PRO A 304 -18.76 3.64 -22.80
C PRO A 304 -17.32 3.13 -22.62
N ARG A 305 -17.16 1.81 -22.52
CA ARG A 305 -15.88 1.15 -22.31
C ARG A 305 -14.96 1.24 -23.53
N ASP A 306 -15.46 0.91 -24.72
CA ASP A 306 -14.64 0.80 -25.94
C ASP A 306 -13.88 2.10 -26.30
N PRO A 307 -14.51 3.30 -26.28
CA PRO A 307 -13.79 4.56 -26.54
C PRO A 307 -12.72 4.86 -25.50
N LEU A 308 -12.91 4.43 -24.24
CA LEU A 308 -11.88 4.57 -23.22
C LEU A 308 -10.71 3.62 -23.48
N GLU A 309 -10.96 2.35 -23.81
CA GLU A 309 -9.90 1.39 -24.17
C GLU A 309 -9.09 1.90 -25.37
N GLU A 310 -9.74 2.48 -26.37
CA GLU A 310 -9.06 3.10 -27.51
C GLU A 310 -8.19 4.29 -27.09
N SER A 311 -8.72 5.20 -26.27
CA SER A 311 -7.97 6.36 -25.76
C SER A 311 -6.76 5.92 -24.94
N ILE A 312 -6.92 4.92 -24.08
CA ILE A 312 -5.83 4.36 -23.27
C ILE A 312 -4.79 3.66 -24.15
N SER A 313 -5.20 2.91 -25.17
CA SER A 313 -4.27 2.29 -26.13
C SER A 313 -3.35 3.32 -26.79
N ILE A 314 -3.90 4.46 -27.19
CA ILE A 314 -3.14 5.59 -27.75
C ILE A 314 -2.22 6.20 -26.68
N MET A 315 -2.74 6.50 -25.49
CA MET A 315 -1.99 7.15 -24.40
C MET A 315 -0.84 6.29 -23.85
N SER A 316 -1.08 4.99 -23.65
CA SER A 316 -0.07 4.08 -23.10
C SER A 316 0.85 3.47 -24.17
N GLY A 317 0.55 3.67 -25.45
CA GLY A 317 1.26 3.05 -26.57
C GLY A 317 1.14 1.52 -26.59
N ARG A 318 0.09 0.95 -25.99
CA ARG A 318 -0.11 -0.50 -25.88
C ARG A 318 -1.14 -0.98 -26.90
N PRO A 319 -0.98 -2.18 -27.49
CA PRO A 319 -1.97 -2.73 -28.41
C PRO A 319 -3.35 -2.87 -27.77
N LYS A 320 -4.42 -2.62 -28.54
CA LYS A 320 -5.81 -2.76 -28.08
C LYS A 320 -6.10 -4.09 -27.36
N PRO A 321 -5.66 -5.28 -27.84
CA PRO A 321 -5.90 -6.54 -27.12
C PRO A 321 -5.26 -6.60 -25.73
N VAL A 322 -4.09 -5.96 -25.56
CA VAL A 322 -3.41 -5.87 -24.26
C VAL A 322 -4.20 -4.95 -23.33
N VAL A 323 -4.61 -3.77 -23.82
CA VAL A 323 -5.44 -2.85 -23.03
C VAL A 323 -6.74 -3.50 -22.60
N HIS A 324 -7.42 -4.20 -23.52
CA HIS A 324 -8.64 -4.94 -23.22
C HIS A 324 -8.45 -5.98 -22.10
N ALA A 325 -7.39 -6.78 -22.20
CA ALA A 325 -7.05 -7.76 -21.16
C ALA A 325 -6.73 -7.09 -19.81
N VAL A 326 -6.04 -5.94 -19.81
CA VAL A 326 -5.80 -5.16 -18.58
C VAL A 326 -7.09 -4.50 -18.06
N PHE A 327 -8.06 -4.15 -18.90
CA PHE A 327 -9.35 -3.66 -18.41
C PHE A 327 -10.12 -4.76 -17.68
N ASN A 328 -10.13 -5.98 -18.21
CA ASN A 328 -10.72 -7.15 -17.53
C ASN A 328 -10.04 -7.47 -16.19
N ALA A 329 -8.76 -7.13 -16.07
CA ALA A 329 -7.96 -7.24 -14.86
C ALA A 329 -8.30 -6.18 -13.80
N LEU A 330 -8.54 -4.93 -14.23
CA LEU A 330 -8.72 -3.77 -13.35
C LEU A 330 -10.18 -3.46 -13.02
N ALA A 331 -11.12 -3.93 -13.84
CA ALA A 331 -12.54 -3.65 -13.68
C ALA A 331 -13.22 -4.67 -12.76
N MET A 332 -13.83 -4.16 -11.70
CA MET A 332 -14.66 -4.97 -10.81
C MET A 332 -16.03 -5.23 -11.44
N THR A 333 -16.38 -6.50 -11.58
CA THR A 333 -17.73 -6.94 -11.94
C THR A 333 -18.61 -7.05 -10.70
N SER A 334 -19.94 -7.07 -10.89
CA SER A 334 -20.89 -7.30 -9.80
C SER A 334 -20.70 -8.68 -9.14
N GLU A 335 -20.32 -9.71 -9.88
CA GLU A 335 -20.04 -11.04 -9.30
C GLU A 335 -18.82 -11.01 -8.38
N GLN A 336 -17.73 -10.38 -8.82
CA GLN A 336 -16.54 -10.22 -8.00
C GLN A 336 -16.80 -9.36 -6.77
N SER A 337 -17.64 -8.34 -6.88
CA SER A 337 -17.93 -7.44 -5.77
C SER A 337 -18.60 -8.16 -4.59
N LYS A 338 -19.35 -9.24 -4.82
CA LYS A 338 -19.93 -10.05 -3.74
C LYS A 338 -18.86 -10.66 -2.82
N LYS A 339 -17.63 -10.88 -3.32
CA LYS A 339 -16.49 -11.35 -2.50
C LYS A 339 -15.96 -10.29 -1.53
N LEU A 340 -16.28 -9.00 -1.76
CA LEU A 340 -15.87 -7.91 -0.85
C LEU A 340 -16.56 -7.96 0.51
N ALA A 341 -17.76 -8.55 0.59
CA ALA A 341 -18.56 -8.63 1.81
C ALA A 341 -17.74 -9.08 3.05
N GLY A 342 -16.90 -10.10 2.89
CA GLY A 342 -16.06 -10.64 3.96
C GLY A 342 -14.64 -10.06 4.02
N HIS A 343 -14.29 -9.14 3.12
CA HIS A 343 -12.94 -8.62 3.00
C HIS A 343 -12.74 -7.39 3.91
N SER A 344 -11.77 -7.44 4.81
CA SER A 344 -11.53 -6.40 5.82
C SER A 344 -10.73 -5.21 5.29
N THR A 345 -9.89 -5.38 4.27
CA THR A 345 -9.17 -4.26 3.64
C THR A 345 -10.09 -3.56 2.65
N PRO A 346 -10.29 -2.24 2.75
CA PRO A 346 -11.05 -1.48 1.76
C PRO A 346 -10.39 -1.56 0.37
N LEU A 347 -11.10 -2.10 -0.61
CA LEU A 347 -10.63 -2.21 -2.00
C LEU A 347 -11.45 -1.30 -2.90
N ILE A 348 -10.85 -0.19 -3.34
CA ILE A 348 -11.47 0.72 -4.30
C ILE A 348 -10.84 0.45 -5.67
N PRO A 349 -11.57 -0.17 -6.62
CA PRO A 349 -11.02 -0.50 -7.93
C PRO A 349 -10.87 0.76 -8.79
N LEU A 350 -10.04 0.67 -9.84
CA LEU A 350 -9.96 1.75 -10.85
C LEU A 350 -11.25 1.87 -11.67
N LEU A 351 -11.94 0.75 -11.88
CA LEU A 351 -13.12 0.66 -12.74
C LEU A 351 -14.14 -0.30 -12.11
N PHE A 352 -15.42 -0.02 -12.30
CA PHE A 352 -16.49 -1.02 -12.22
C PHE A 352 -17.01 -1.30 -13.61
N ASP A 353 -17.13 -2.57 -13.98
CA ASP A 353 -17.80 -3.00 -15.21
C ASP A 353 -19.31 -3.13 -14.94
N LEU A 354 -20.09 -2.26 -15.55
CA LEU A 354 -21.54 -2.19 -15.32
C LEU A 354 -22.31 -3.32 -16.03
N GLY A 355 -21.63 -4.16 -16.81
CA GLY A 355 -22.21 -5.31 -17.50
C GLY A 355 -22.97 -4.97 -18.80
N ASN A 356 -23.11 -3.68 -19.12
CA ASN A 356 -23.91 -3.20 -20.25
C ASN A 356 -23.09 -2.41 -21.29
N GLY A 357 -21.77 -2.60 -21.29
CA GLY A 357 -20.82 -1.87 -22.15
C GLY A 357 -20.38 -0.50 -21.59
N PHE A 358 -20.88 -0.11 -20.41
CA PHE A 358 -20.39 1.05 -19.69
C PHE A 358 -19.51 0.66 -18.51
N ILE A 359 -18.70 1.62 -18.08
CA ILE A 359 -17.87 1.54 -16.89
C ILE A 359 -18.16 2.71 -15.96
N LEU A 360 -17.99 2.49 -14.67
CA LEU A 360 -17.94 3.54 -13.65
C LEU A 360 -16.51 3.70 -13.16
N ARG A 361 -16.09 4.93 -12.94
CA ARG A 361 -14.71 5.33 -12.64
C ARG A 361 -14.69 6.15 -11.35
N PRO A 362 -14.49 5.51 -10.18
CA PRO A 362 -14.47 6.20 -8.91
C PRO A 362 -13.17 7.00 -8.76
N VAL A 363 -13.25 8.31 -8.50
CA VAL A 363 -12.05 9.14 -8.27
C VAL A 363 -11.42 8.85 -6.90
N SER A 364 -12.19 8.32 -5.95
CA SER A 364 -11.71 7.79 -4.68
C SER A 364 -10.70 6.65 -4.82
N CYS A 365 -10.54 6.04 -6.01
CA CYS A 365 -9.45 5.10 -6.25
C CYS A 365 -8.05 5.72 -6.06
N LEU A 366 -7.93 7.06 -6.06
CA LEU A 366 -6.69 7.79 -5.81
C LEU A 366 -6.31 7.87 -4.32
N THR A 367 -7.23 7.56 -3.40
CA THR A 367 -6.98 7.68 -1.96
C THR A 367 -6.38 6.42 -1.34
N ARG A 368 -6.37 5.32 -2.09
CA ARG A 368 -5.77 4.04 -1.72
C ARG A 368 -5.00 3.48 -2.91
N ASN A 369 -4.20 2.45 -2.69
CA ASN A 369 -3.46 1.80 -3.76
C ASN A 369 -4.39 0.93 -4.62
N PRO A 370 -4.74 1.33 -5.87
CA PRO A 370 -5.63 0.55 -6.72
C PRO A 370 -5.02 -0.76 -7.22
N PHE A 371 -3.69 -0.89 -7.22
CA PHE A 371 -3.03 -2.12 -7.64
C PHE A 371 -3.21 -3.25 -6.62
N THR A 372 -3.46 -2.91 -5.35
CA THR A 372 -3.85 -3.90 -4.32
C THR A 372 -5.21 -4.48 -4.67
N ALA A 373 -6.17 -3.63 -5.05
CA ALA A 373 -7.49 -4.09 -5.52
C ALA A 373 -7.36 -4.97 -6.76
N ALA A 374 -6.63 -4.52 -7.79
CA ALA A 374 -6.39 -5.27 -9.01
C ALA A 374 -5.81 -6.68 -8.75
N ARG A 375 -4.78 -6.76 -7.92
CA ARG A 375 -4.14 -8.02 -7.56
C ARG A 375 -5.11 -8.95 -6.83
N THR A 376 -5.84 -8.43 -5.85
CA THR A 376 -6.82 -9.24 -5.09
C THR A 376 -7.95 -9.73 -5.99
N GLN A 377 -8.46 -8.89 -6.88
CA GLN A 377 -9.49 -9.27 -7.86
C GLN A 377 -9.00 -10.38 -8.79
N HIS A 378 -7.76 -10.28 -9.27
CA HIS A 378 -7.15 -11.33 -10.08
C HIS A 378 -6.99 -12.65 -9.35
N GLN A 379 -6.54 -12.62 -8.09
CA GLN A 379 -6.42 -13.83 -7.26
C GLN A 379 -7.78 -14.53 -7.10
N TRP A 380 -8.88 -13.78 -7.05
CA TRP A 380 -10.22 -14.36 -7.00
C TRP A 380 -10.67 -15.03 -8.30
N LEU A 381 -10.09 -14.67 -9.44
CA LEU A 381 -10.36 -15.27 -10.75
C LEU A 381 -9.45 -16.45 -11.05
N ASP A 382 -8.16 -16.32 -10.74
CA ASP A 382 -7.15 -17.36 -10.91
C ASP A 382 -6.22 -17.42 -9.69
N PRO A 383 -6.35 -18.45 -8.84
CA PRO A 383 -5.46 -18.65 -7.70
C PRO A 383 -3.97 -18.76 -8.08
N ARG A 384 -3.64 -19.18 -9.30
CA ARG A 384 -2.24 -19.29 -9.76
C ARG A 384 -1.55 -17.94 -9.91
N THR A 385 -2.32 -16.87 -10.02
CA THR A 385 -1.84 -15.48 -10.06
C THR A 385 -0.94 -15.18 -8.87
N GLU A 386 -1.24 -15.72 -7.67
CA GLU A 386 -0.43 -15.47 -6.48
C GLU A 386 1.03 -15.92 -6.67
N HIS A 387 1.22 -17.15 -7.17
CA HIS A 387 2.56 -17.67 -7.45
C HIS A 387 3.25 -16.86 -8.56
N ALA A 388 2.52 -16.49 -9.60
CA ALA A 388 3.09 -15.73 -10.72
C ALA A 388 3.54 -14.31 -10.32
N VAL A 389 2.80 -13.64 -9.44
CA VAL A 389 3.18 -12.34 -8.87
C VAL A 389 4.34 -12.48 -7.89
N ALA A 390 4.42 -13.59 -7.16
CA ALA A 390 5.44 -13.80 -6.15
C ALA A 390 6.80 -14.24 -6.70
N ALA A 391 6.84 -14.87 -7.88
CA ALA A 391 8.03 -15.53 -8.43
C ALA A 391 9.27 -14.63 -8.51
N ASP A 392 9.10 -13.37 -8.90
CA ASP A 392 10.22 -12.45 -9.14
C ASP A 392 10.66 -11.65 -7.90
N ARG A 393 9.94 -11.77 -6.76
CA ARG A 393 10.10 -10.86 -5.62
C ARG A 393 11.47 -10.94 -4.95
N GLU A 394 12.01 -12.15 -4.80
CA GLU A 394 13.32 -12.36 -4.16
C GLU A 394 14.45 -11.78 -5.03
N ASP A 395 14.46 -12.12 -6.32
CA ASP A 395 15.44 -11.63 -7.28
C ASP A 395 15.35 -10.10 -7.42
N TRP A 396 14.13 -9.55 -7.46
CA TRP A 396 13.90 -8.11 -7.49
C TRP A 396 14.48 -7.41 -6.25
N MET A 397 14.20 -7.92 -5.05
CA MET A 397 14.73 -7.35 -3.81
C MET A 397 16.26 -7.49 -3.73
N ARG A 398 16.82 -8.59 -4.24
CA ARG A 398 18.27 -8.80 -4.35
C ARG A 398 18.93 -7.76 -5.27
N GLU A 399 18.32 -7.49 -6.43
CA GLU A 399 18.81 -6.47 -7.36
C GLU A 399 18.81 -5.07 -6.73
N GLN A 400 17.73 -4.72 -6.01
CA GLN A 400 17.65 -3.46 -5.27
C GLN A 400 18.76 -3.38 -4.20
N LEU A 401 18.96 -4.45 -3.42
CA LEU A 401 20.05 -4.53 -2.43
C LEU A 401 21.42 -4.34 -3.07
N PHE A 402 21.67 -4.97 -4.22
CA PHE A 402 22.92 -4.84 -4.95
C PHE A 402 23.12 -3.45 -5.56
N GLY A 403 22.04 -2.74 -5.87
CA GLY A 403 22.07 -1.32 -6.25
C GLY A 403 22.54 -0.42 -5.12
N VAL A 404 22.10 -0.71 -3.88
CA VAL A 404 22.50 0.03 -2.67
C VAL A 404 24.00 -0.13 -2.35
N PHE A 405 24.61 -1.26 -2.72
CA PHE A 405 26.04 -1.54 -2.57
C PHE A 405 26.78 -1.56 -3.92
N GLY A 406 26.56 -0.50 -4.71
CA GLY A 406 27.27 -0.27 -5.97
C GLY A 406 28.75 0.10 -5.83
N GLY A 407 29.43 0.18 -6.96
CA GLY A 407 30.83 0.59 -7.08
C GLY A 407 31.85 -0.50 -6.75
N ASN A 408 33.13 -0.10 -6.68
CA ASN A 408 34.27 -1.03 -6.63
C ASN A 408 34.61 -1.57 -5.23
N ARG A 409 34.06 -0.99 -4.15
CA ARG A 409 34.34 -1.40 -2.76
C ARG A 409 33.70 -2.73 -2.42
N TYR A 410 32.46 -2.97 -2.87
CA TYR A 410 31.69 -4.13 -2.48
C TYR A 410 31.73 -5.22 -3.54
N ILE A 411 31.82 -6.48 -3.11
CA ILE A 411 31.60 -7.65 -3.96
C ILE A 411 30.19 -8.16 -3.69
N ARG A 412 29.39 -8.26 -4.74
CA ARG A 412 28.03 -8.81 -4.73
C ARG A 412 28.07 -10.18 -5.36
N PHE A 413 27.55 -11.19 -4.66
CA PHE A 413 27.53 -12.56 -5.17
C PHE A 413 26.19 -12.83 -5.85
N PRO A 414 26.16 -13.20 -7.14
CA PRO A 414 24.91 -13.44 -7.85
C PRO A 414 24.25 -14.73 -7.35
N GLY A 415 22.93 -14.67 -7.17
CA GLY A 415 22.11 -15.81 -6.75
C GLY A 415 22.22 -16.15 -5.27
N ASN A 416 21.55 -17.24 -4.88
CA ASN A 416 21.57 -17.76 -3.52
C ASN A 416 22.79 -18.66 -3.25
N LEU A 417 23.22 -18.69 -1.98
CA LEU A 417 24.25 -19.63 -1.51
C LEU A 417 23.62 -20.71 -0.65
N LYS A 418 23.72 -21.97 -1.07
CA LYS A 418 23.26 -23.12 -0.28
C LYS A 418 24.34 -23.56 0.71
N LEU A 419 24.07 -23.43 2.00
CA LEU A 419 24.89 -24.02 3.05
C LEU A 419 24.55 -25.51 3.17
N ARG A 420 25.57 -26.35 3.29
CA ARG A 420 25.42 -27.81 3.33
C ARG A 420 26.08 -28.41 4.55
N ARG A 421 25.44 -29.44 5.12
CA ARG A 421 25.97 -30.28 6.21
C ARG A 421 25.79 -31.74 5.80
N GLY A 422 26.87 -32.51 5.80
CA GLY A 422 26.83 -33.92 5.40
C GLY A 422 26.27 -34.16 3.98
N GLY A 423 26.49 -33.22 3.05
CA GLY A 423 25.97 -33.29 1.67
C GLY A 423 24.52 -32.79 1.49
N ALA A 424 23.72 -32.75 2.55
CA ALA A 424 22.36 -32.21 2.54
C ALA A 424 22.38 -30.66 2.61
N VAL A 425 21.38 -30.02 2.02
CA VAL A 425 21.18 -28.56 2.14
C VAL A 425 20.62 -28.27 3.53
N LEU A 426 21.32 -27.44 4.29
CA LEU A 426 20.90 -27.00 5.63
C LEU A 426 19.95 -25.81 5.53
N THR A 427 20.38 -24.78 4.79
CA THR A 427 19.65 -23.55 4.51
C THR A 427 20.28 -22.85 3.30
N ASP A 428 19.57 -21.89 2.73
CA ASP A 428 20.09 -20.94 1.75
C ASP A 428 20.31 -19.54 2.35
N ILE A 429 21.12 -18.76 1.65
CA ILE A 429 21.35 -17.33 1.87
C ILE A 429 20.90 -16.61 0.62
N ASP A 430 19.94 -15.69 0.74
CA ASP A 430 19.29 -15.06 -0.41
C ASP A 430 20.22 -14.06 -1.11
N ALA A 431 21.04 -13.33 -0.34
CA ALA A 431 22.03 -12.40 -0.90
C ALA A 431 23.27 -12.27 -0.03
N ILE A 432 24.42 -11.98 -0.66
CA ILE A 432 25.71 -11.84 0.01
C ILE A 432 26.46 -10.62 -0.51
N ILE A 433 26.93 -9.81 0.44
CA ILE A 433 27.76 -8.63 0.17
C ILE A 433 29.05 -8.77 0.96
N TYR A 434 30.18 -8.62 0.28
CA TYR A 434 31.50 -8.57 0.92
C TYR A 434 32.11 -7.18 0.78
N ASP A 435 32.55 -6.59 1.89
CA ASP A 435 33.26 -5.32 1.92
C ASP A 435 34.77 -5.56 1.81
N LYS A 436 35.39 -5.16 0.67
CA LYS A 436 36.83 -5.33 0.45
C LYS A 436 37.68 -4.52 1.42
N LEU A 437 37.14 -3.44 1.99
CA LEU A 437 37.91 -2.58 2.89
C LEU A 437 38.09 -3.24 4.26
N THR A 438 37.02 -3.79 4.84
CA THR A 438 37.05 -4.36 6.19
C THR A 438 37.24 -5.87 6.20
N GLY A 439 36.85 -6.56 5.12
CA GLY A 439 36.75 -8.02 5.07
C GLY A 439 35.46 -8.56 5.70
N ASP A 440 34.48 -7.71 6.00
CA ASP A 440 33.18 -8.14 6.52
C ASP A 440 32.30 -8.74 5.41
N VAL A 441 31.56 -9.79 5.75
CA VAL A 441 30.53 -10.41 4.92
C VAL A 441 29.17 -10.18 5.55
N GLY A 442 28.27 -9.54 4.80
CA GLY A 442 26.85 -9.48 5.11
C GLY A 442 26.12 -10.65 4.45
N LEU A 443 25.46 -11.46 5.25
CA LEU A 443 24.56 -12.53 4.81
C LEU A 443 23.13 -12.06 5.00
N PHE A 444 22.35 -12.05 3.93
CA PHE A 444 21.01 -11.48 3.91
C PHE A 444 19.98 -12.57 3.68
N GLN A 445 18.98 -12.62 4.56
CA GLN A 445 17.68 -13.20 4.28
C GLN A 445 16.75 -12.07 3.82
N LEU A 446 16.13 -12.23 2.66
CA LEU A 446 15.21 -11.28 2.04
C LEU A 446 13.79 -11.84 2.14
N LYS A 447 12.84 -11.03 2.61
CA LYS A 447 11.45 -11.46 2.77
C LYS A 447 10.49 -10.44 2.16
N TRP A 448 9.59 -10.93 1.31
CA TRP A 448 8.51 -10.14 0.74
C TRP A 448 7.19 -10.49 1.41
N GLN A 449 7.08 -10.15 2.69
CA GLN A 449 5.82 -10.31 3.38
C GLN A 449 4.88 -9.18 3.01
N ASP A 450 3.66 -9.55 2.64
CA ASP A 450 2.63 -8.61 2.26
C ASP A 450 1.68 -8.38 3.43
N TYR A 451 1.86 -7.27 4.13
CA TYR A 451 1.02 -6.85 5.25
C TYR A 451 -0.07 -5.85 4.84
N SER A 452 -0.36 -5.69 3.54
CA SER A 452 -1.40 -4.76 3.04
C SER A 452 -2.85 -5.22 3.31
N THR A 453 -3.05 -6.14 4.27
CA THR A 453 -4.35 -6.70 4.63
C THR A 453 -4.79 -6.25 6.02
N ASN A 454 -6.08 -5.96 6.21
CA ASN A 454 -6.65 -5.71 7.55
C ASN A 454 -7.10 -7.00 8.23
N ASP A 455 -6.92 -8.17 7.59
CA ASP A 455 -7.27 -9.47 8.14
C ASP A 455 -6.26 -9.87 9.22
N VAL A 456 -6.66 -9.67 10.48
CA VAL A 456 -5.88 -9.99 11.69
C VAL A 456 -5.41 -11.45 11.68
N ARG A 457 -6.19 -12.35 11.07
CA ARG A 457 -5.85 -13.77 10.99
C ARG A 457 -4.67 -14.01 10.09
N GLN A 458 -4.72 -13.42 8.89
CA GLN A 458 -3.63 -13.47 7.93
C GLN A 458 -2.38 -12.75 8.45
N LEU A 459 -2.53 -11.56 9.04
CA LEU A 459 -1.42 -10.77 9.58
C LEU A 459 -0.62 -11.57 10.62
N ARG A 460 -1.28 -12.14 11.62
CA ARG A 460 -0.59 -12.96 12.63
C ARG A 460 -0.05 -14.27 12.06
N SER A 461 -0.71 -14.89 11.08
CA SER A 461 -0.15 -16.08 10.42
C SER A 461 1.16 -15.75 9.69
N LYS A 462 1.21 -14.61 8.99
CA LYS A 462 2.42 -14.12 8.33
C LYS A 462 3.50 -13.77 9.36
N ALA A 463 3.13 -13.15 10.48
CA ALA A 463 4.06 -12.84 11.57
C ALA A 463 4.66 -14.09 12.21
N ALA A 464 3.83 -15.12 12.47
CA ALA A 464 4.27 -16.41 13.01
C ALA A 464 5.23 -17.12 12.05
N ASN A 465 4.89 -17.19 10.76
CA ASN A 465 5.74 -17.81 9.75
C ASN A 465 7.07 -17.06 9.60
N LEU A 466 7.03 -15.73 9.51
CA LEU A 466 8.24 -14.91 9.41
C LEU A 466 9.14 -15.12 10.63
N SER A 467 8.59 -15.04 11.84
CA SER A 467 9.34 -15.25 13.08
C SER A 467 10.03 -16.62 13.11
N ALA A 468 9.27 -17.69 12.85
CA ALA A 468 9.78 -19.06 12.83
C ALA A 468 10.90 -19.24 11.78
N GLU A 469 10.71 -18.70 10.58
CA GLU A 469 11.70 -18.75 9.51
C GLU A 469 13.00 -18.02 9.88
N LEU A 470 12.91 -16.82 10.47
CA LEU A 470 14.09 -16.03 10.84
C LEU A 470 14.87 -16.66 12.01
N VAL A 471 14.17 -17.19 13.01
CA VAL A 471 14.78 -17.92 14.13
C VAL A 471 15.50 -19.16 13.62
N ASP A 472 14.82 -20.00 12.84
CA ASP A 472 15.41 -21.23 12.29
C ASP A 472 16.59 -20.94 11.35
N TRP A 473 16.43 -19.98 10.44
CA TRP A 473 17.48 -19.57 9.51
C TRP A 473 18.73 -19.07 10.25
N SER A 474 18.57 -18.13 11.19
CA SER A 474 19.70 -17.55 11.92
C SER A 474 20.43 -18.60 12.76
N ALA A 475 19.70 -19.52 13.41
CA ALA A 475 20.28 -20.62 14.17
C ALA A 475 21.08 -21.58 13.27
N LYS A 476 20.53 -21.94 12.10
CA LYS A 476 21.20 -22.80 11.11
C LYS A 476 22.48 -22.17 10.56
N VAL A 477 22.42 -20.88 10.20
CA VAL A 477 23.59 -20.15 9.67
C VAL A 477 24.68 -20.05 10.74
N LYS A 478 24.34 -19.66 11.97
CA LYS A 478 25.30 -19.58 13.09
C LYS A 478 25.94 -20.93 13.38
N SER A 479 25.14 -21.98 13.55
CA SER A 479 25.64 -23.34 13.79
C SER A 479 26.57 -23.82 12.66
N TRP A 480 26.27 -23.49 11.40
CA TRP A 480 27.12 -23.84 10.28
C TRP A 480 28.47 -23.11 10.31
N ILE A 481 28.46 -21.82 10.65
CA ILE A 481 29.67 -20.99 10.78
C ILE A 481 30.54 -21.46 11.95
N GLU A 482 29.94 -21.80 13.10
CA GLU A 482 30.63 -22.33 14.27
C GLU A 482 31.34 -23.66 13.96
N GLU A 483 30.67 -24.55 13.21
CA GLU A 483 31.21 -25.87 12.85
C GLU A 483 32.35 -25.79 11.83
N HIS A 484 32.24 -24.92 10.81
CA HIS A 484 33.17 -24.91 9.67
C HIS A 484 34.18 -23.74 9.70
N GLY A 485 33.94 -22.75 10.56
CA GLY A 485 34.68 -21.50 10.67
C GLY A 485 34.48 -20.53 9.49
N PRO A 486 34.85 -19.24 9.65
CA PRO A 486 34.77 -18.24 8.58
C PRO A 486 35.55 -18.62 7.30
N SER A 487 36.61 -19.42 7.45
CA SER A 487 37.40 -19.93 6.31
C SER A 487 36.60 -20.84 5.35
N ALA A 488 35.50 -21.44 5.82
CA ALA A 488 34.61 -22.20 4.94
C ALA A 488 33.74 -21.29 4.06
N LEU A 489 33.40 -20.09 4.53
CA LEU A 489 32.79 -19.06 3.68
C LEU A 489 33.78 -18.60 2.60
N ASP A 490 35.07 -18.43 2.92
CA ASP A 490 36.10 -18.10 1.91
C ASP A 490 36.10 -19.09 0.75
N ARG A 491 36.01 -20.40 1.06
CA ARG A 491 36.00 -21.48 0.07
C ARG A 491 34.71 -21.47 -0.75
N SER A 492 33.57 -21.33 -0.09
CA SER A 492 32.24 -21.35 -0.72
C SER A 492 32.07 -20.15 -1.66
N LEU A 493 32.53 -18.98 -1.24
CA LEU A 493 32.52 -17.72 -2.00
C LEU A 493 33.71 -17.60 -2.98
N ARG A 494 34.68 -18.52 -2.92
CA ARG A 494 35.92 -18.50 -3.71
C ARG A 494 36.73 -17.20 -3.57
N LEU A 495 36.68 -16.56 -2.39
CA LEU A 495 37.33 -15.27 -2.11
C LEU A 495 38.85 -15.34 -2.26
N LYS A 496 39.51 -16.28 -1.57
CA LYS A 496 40.96 -16.45 -1.64
C LYS A 496 41.45 -16.87 -3.04
N GLN A 497 40.77 -17.85 -3.63
CA GLN A 497 41.18 -18.47 -4.89
C GLN A 497 41.04 -17.55 -6.11
N LYS A 498 39.97 -16.75 -6.17
CA LYS A 498 39.69 -15.89 -7.33
C LYS A 498 40.03 -14.44 -7.10
N ARG A 499 40.06 -13.97 -5.84
CA ARG A 499 40.06 -12.53 -5.53
C ARG A 499 41.15 -12.11 -4.54
N ARG A 500 41.89 -13.05 -3.93
CA ARG A 500 42.91 -12.79 -2.88
C ARG A 500 42.35 -12.07 -1.64
N GLU A 501 41.08 -12.30 -1.36
CA GLU A 501 40.31 -11.72 -0.26
C GLU A 501 40.07 -12.75 0.86
N ALA A 502 39.76 -12.31 2.08
CA ALA A 502 39.46 -13.20 3.21
C ALA A 502 38.41 -12.62 4.16
N VAL A 503 37.48 -13.46 4.62
CA VAL A 503 36.47 -13.10 5.60
C VAL A 503 37.11 -12.81 6.96
N LYS A 504 36.81 -11.62 7.51
CA LYS A 504 37.22 -11.17 8.85
C LYS A 504 36.05 -11.03 9.83
N GLY A 505 34.84 -10.83 9.33
CA GLY A 505 33.62 -10.72 10.14
C GLY A 505 32.40 -11.21 9.36
N VAL A 506 31.40 -11.71 10.07
CA VAL A 506 30.12 -12.13 9.50
C VAL A 506 29.00 -11.37 10.20
N LEU A 507 28.12 -10.76 9.41
CA LEU A 507 26.99 -9.94 9.85
C LEU A 507 25.72 -10.54 9.25
N LEU A 508 24.70 -10.75 10.07
CA LEU A 508 23.44 -11.35 9.63
C LEU A 508 22.37 -10.27 9.50
N PHE A 509 21.71 -10.24 8.35
CA PHE A 509 20.63 -9.31 8.05
C PHE A 509 19.36 -10.07 7.68
N ALA A 510 18.23 -9.61 8.19
CA ALA A 510 16.91 -10.03 7.74
C ALA A 510 16.12 -8.79 7.31
N ILE A 511 16.01 -8.60 6.00
CA ILE A 511 15.35 -7.42 5.43
C ILE A 511 14.01 -7.84 4.86
N SER A 512 12.95 -7.23 5.38
CA SER A 512 11.58 -7.41 4.87
C SER A 512 11.16 -6.22 4.01
N ARG A 513 10.25 -6.41 3.06
CA ARG A 513 9.76 -5.29 2.23
C ARG A 513 9.03 -4.23 3.06
N SER A 514 8.04 -4.62 3.87
CA SER A 514 7.13 -3.65 4.53
C SER A 514 6.87 -3.91 6.01
N SER A 515 7.13 -5.10 6.56
CA SER A 515 7.03 -5.34 8.00
C SER A 515 7.96 -6.44 8.47
N VAL A 516 8.59 -6.23 9.63
CA VAL A 516 9.54 -7.15 10.27
C VAL A 516 9.31 -7.27 11.78
N ARG A 517 8.63 -6.31 12.42
CA ARG A 517 8.36 -6.28 13.86
C ARG A 517 7.13 -7.13 14.21
N THR A 518 7.30 -8.45 14.12
CA THR A 518 6.23 -9.45 14.34
C THR A 518 5.55 -9.36 15.71
N GLN A 519 6.21 -8.78 16.70
CA GLN A 519 5.69 -8.63 18.06
C GLN A 519 4.46 -7.72 18.12
N GLY A 520 4.34 -6.78 17.17
CA GLY A 520 3.13 -5.97 16.97
C GLY A 520 1.87 -6.80 16.69
N TYR A 521 2.04 -8.04 16.24
CA TYR A 521 0.97 -9.01 15.97
C TYR A 521 0.90 -10.13 17.03
N GLY A 522 1.57 -9.94 18.16
CA GLY A 522 1.63 -10.87 19.29
C GLY A 522 2.60 -12.04 19.11
N ILE A 523 3.62 -11.90 18.24
CA ILE A 523 4.65 -12.93 17.98
C ILE A 523 6.05 -12.35 18.21
N LYS A 524 6.72 -12.73 19.30
CA LYS A 524 8.10 -12.29 19.59
C LYS A 524 9.12 -13.06 18.75
N THR A 525 10.17 -12.36 18.29
CA THR A 525 11.25 -12.94 17.48
C THR A 525 12.58 -12.68 18.19
N ASP A 526 13.05 -13.68 18.94
CA ASP A 526 14.20 -13.53 19.84
C ASP A 526 15.52 -13.94 19.15
N VAL A 527 16.15 -12.98 18.45
CA VAL A 527 17.39 -13.18 17.67
C VAL A 527 18.35 -12.00 17.80
N ALA A 528 19.06 -11.91 18.93
CA ALA A 528 19.85 -10.73 19.31
C ALA A 528 20.91 -10.26 18.27
N ASP A 529 21.55 -11.19 17.55
CA ASP A 529 22.61 -10.85 16.57
C ASP A 529 22.10 -10.74 15.12
N LEU A 530 20.78 -10.71 14.91
CA LEU A 530 20.19 -10.55 13.58
C LEU A 530 19.72 -9.11 13.40
N ALA A 531 20.37 -8.37 12.49
CA ALA A 531 19.91 -7.04 12.09
C ALA A 531 18.62 -7.14 11.27
N MET A 532 17.48 -6.90 11.93
CA MET A 532 16.14 -6.95 11.34
C MET A 532 15.65 -5.55 10.98
N GLY A 533 15.20 -5.36 9.74
CA GLY A 533 14.67 -4.08 9.28
C GLY A 533 13.70 -4.21 8.12
N VAL A 534 12.84 -3.21 7.94
CA VAL A 534 12.07 -3.05 6.70
C VAL A 534 12.92 -2.35 5.64
N TRP A 535 12.56 -2.51 4.37
CA TRP A 535 13.34 -1.96 3.25
C TRP A 535 13.56 -0.44 3.36
N PRO A 536 12.55 0.40 3.67
CA PRO A 536 12.78 1.83 3.89
C PRO A 536 13.79 2.14 5.00
N GLN A 537 13.72 1.41 6.13
CA GLN A 537 14.65 1.55 7.24
C GLN A 537 16.08 1.20 6.83
N PHE A 538 16.25 0.09 6.11
CA PHE A 538 17.55 -0.37 5.63
C PHE A 538 18.21 0.67 4.71
N VAL A 539 17.45 1.18 3.73
CA VAL A 539 17.96 2.19 2.78
C VAL A 539 18.25 3.50 3.49
N ARG A 540 17.37 3.96 4.39
CA ARG A 540 17.60 5.14 5.25
C ARG A 540 18.89 5.00 6.05
N ALA A 541 19.02 3.91 6.82
CA ALA A 541 20.20 3.65 7.64
C ALA A 541 21.48 3.65 6.79
N ARG A 542 21.44 3.02 5.61
CA ARG A 542 22.57 3.04 4.68
C ARG A 542 22.89 4.45 4.16
N MET A 543 21.88 5.25 3.84
CA MET A 543 22.05 6.63 3.39
C MET A 543 22.67 7.51 4.46
N GLU A 544 22.16 7.43 5.69
CA GLU A 544 22.60 8.23 6.84
C GLU A 544 24.00 7.85 7.33
N VAL A 545 24.34 6.55 7.33
CA VAL A 545 25.70 6.06 7.64
C VAL A 545 26.72 6.56 6.61
N GLY A 546 26.31 6.70 5.35
CA GLY A 546 27.18 7.18 4.29
C GLY A 546 28.37 6.27 3.97
N PRO A 547 29.38 6.76 3.24
CA PRO A 547 30.59 6.01 2.91
C PRO A 547 31.55 5.99 4.10
N SER A 548 31.19 5.29 5.19
CA SER A 548 32.06 5.13 6.36
C SER A 548 33.07 3.98 6.17
N ALA A 549 34.18 3.99 6.91
CA ALA A 549 35.15 2.89 6.88
C ALA A 549 34.55 1.53 7.27
N TRP A 550 33.51 1.53 8.12
CA TRP A 550 32.83 0.33 8.63
C TRP A 550 31.37 0.24 8.16
N SER A 551 31.05 0.78 6.97
CA SER A 551 29.68 1.01 6.49
C SER A 551 28.72 -0.16 6.72
N LEU A 552 29.12 -1.39 6.36
CA LEU A 552 28.25 -2.56 6.55
C LEU A 552 27.99 -2.86 8.04
N ARG A 553 29.01 -2.71 8.89
CA ARG A 553 28.91 -2.93 10.34
C ARG A 553 28.14 -1.82 11.05
N ASP A 554 28.30 -0.57 10.61
CA ASP A 554 27.57 0.58 11.14
C ASP A 554 26.07 0.47 10.81
N VAL A 555 25.73 0.05 9.58
CA VAL A 555 24.33 -0.24 9.21
C VAL A 555 23.76 -1.40 10.05
N HIS A 556 24.53 -2.48 10.23
CA HIS A 556 24.11 -3.61 11.06
C HIS A 556 23.82 -3.19 12.50
N ALA A 557 24.75 -2.45 13.12
CA ALA A 557 24.61 -1.97 14.49
C ALA A 557 23.41 -1.02 14.62
N ARG A 558 23.20 -0.13 13.65
CA ARG A 558 22.04 0.78 13.63
C ARG A 558 20.71 0.03 13.62
N LEU A 559 20.58 -1.00 12.79
CA LEU A 559 19.34 -1.78 12.71
C LEU A 559 19.07 -2.55 14.00
N ILE A 560 20.10 -3.10 14.65
CA ILE A 560 19.95 -3.73 15.98
C ILE A 560 19.49 -2.71 17.02
N GLU A 561 20.12 -1.54 17.06
CA GLU A 561 19.77 -0.45 17.99
C GLU A 561 18.34 0.04 17.80
N GLU A 562 17.90 0.22 16.55
CA GLU A 562 16.59 0.76 16.20
C GLU A 562 15.45 -0.29 16.25
N HIS A 563 15.75 -1.60 16.27
CA HIS A 563 14.71 -2.63 16.17
C HIS A 563 13.71 -2.54 17.33
N GLY A 564 14.20 -2.35 18.56
CA GLY A 564 13.38 -2.24 19.77
C GLY A 564 12.78 -0.84 20.02
N GLN A 565 13.08 0.14 19.17
CA GLN A 565 12.56 1.50 19.35
C GLN A 565 11.10 1.57 18.90
N VAL A 566 10.24 2.01 19.82
CA VAL A 566 8.81 2.28 19.55
C VAL A 566 8.64 3.78 19.38
N PRO A 567 8.01 4.25 18.29
CA PRO A 567 7.75 5.68 18.13
C PRO A 567 6.80 6.18 19.21
N THR A 568 6.91 7.46 19.54
CA THR A 568 5.89 8.13 20.35
C THR A 568 4.56 8.12 19.58
N VAL A 569 3.53 7.55 20.20
CA VAL A 569 2.17 7.52 19.68
C VAL A 569 1.24 8.28 20.62
N HIS A 570 0.40 9.12 20.04
CA HIS A 570 -0.64 9.86 20.75
C HIS A 570 -1.99 9.20 20.47
N PRO A 571 -2.61 8.57 21.48
CA PRO A 571 -3.93 7.96 21.32
C PRO A 571 -4.98 8.99 20.92
N MET A 572 -5.89 8.57 20.04
CA MET A 572 -7.09 9.32 19.65
C MET A 572 -8.33 8.53 20.11
N PRO A 573 -8.82 8.76 21.34
CA PRO A 573 -9.96 8.01 21.86
C PRO A 573 -11.22 8.20 21.01
N ALA A 574 -12.03 7.15 20.90
CA ALA A 574 -13.31 7.17 20.20
C ALA A 574 -14.40 6.56 21.07
N VAL A 575 -15.59 7.17 21.04
CA VAL A 575 -16.80 6.61 21.65
C VAL A 575 -17.82 6.33 20.55
N ILE A 576 -18.14 5.05 20.36
CA ILE A 576 -19.05 4.60 19.31
C ILE A 576 -20.27 3.93 19.95
N ARG A 577 -21.47 4.41 19.60
CA ARG A 577 -22.73 3.81 20.04
C ARG A 577 -23.28 2.88 18.97
N ILE A 578 -23.62 1.66 19.36
CA ILE A 578 -24.13 0.61 18.48
C ILE A 578 -25.32 -0.04 19.19
N ALA A 579 -26.53 0.19 18.67
CA ALA A 579 -27.78 -0.16 19.35
C ALA A 579 -27.82 0.41 20.79
N ASP A 580 -27.96 -0.44 21.79
CA ASP A 580 -27.97 -0.11 23.22
C ASP A 580 -26.57 -0.20 23.87
N LYS A 581 -25.52 -0.51 23.10
CA LYS A 581 -24.15 -0.68 23.60
C LYS A 581 -23.26 0.52 23.29
N THR A 582 -22.27 0.75 24.16
CA THR A 582 -21.25 1.80 23.98
C THR A 582 -19.85 1.17 23.93
N LEU A 583 -19.10 1.52 22.89
CA LEU A 583 -17.69 1.15 22.74
C LEU A 583 -16.82 2.35 23.09
N ASN A 584 -16.04 2.23 24.16
CA ASN A 584 -15.00 3.15 24.59
C ASN A 584 -13.65 2.62 24.08
N ILE A 585 -13.17 3.19 22.97
CA ILE A 585 -11.93 2.77 22.30
C ILE A 585 -10.84 3.78 22.66
N HIS A 586 -9.83 3.37 23.39
CA HIS A 586 -8.88 4.31 24.00
C HIS A 586 -7.69 4.65 23.09
N ASP A 587 -7.13 3.67 22.40
CA ASP A 587 -5.83 3.77 21.71
C ASP A 587 -5.75 2.89 20.46
N PHE A 588 -6.87 2.64 19.80
CA PHE A 588 -6.90 2.00 18.47
C PHE A 588 -6.49 2.97 17.35
N TRP A 589 -7.04 4.19 17.38
CA TRP A 589 -6.59 5.29 16.53
C TRP A 589 -5.44 6.02 17.21
N ASN A 590 -4.39 6.32 16.45
CA ASN A 590 -3.19 6.97 16.96
C ASN A 590 -2.62 7.99 15.96
N ARG A 591 -1.96 9.04 16.48
CA ARG A 591 -1.09 9.94 15.71
C ARG A 591 0.36 9.72 16.10
N THR A 592 1.27 9.77 15.12
CA THR A 592 2.71 9.81 15.34
C THR A 592 3.23 11.24 15.20
N ASP A 593 4.29 11.58 15.94
CA ASP A 593 4.87 12.95 15.98
C ASP A 593 5.26 13.50 14.58
N GLU A 594 5.62 12.64 13.63
CA GLU A 594 6.07 13.09 12.31
C GLU A 594 4.93 13.66 11.44
N LYS A 595 3.66 13.33 11.74
CA LYS A 595 2.51 13.93 11.06
C LYS A 595 2.18 15.35 11.55
N SER A 596 2.75 15.82 12.67
CA SER A 596 2.50 17.17 13.17
C SER A 596 3.28 18.24 12.40
N ASN A 597 4.32 17.87 11.66
CA ASN A 597 5.16 18.78 10.87
C ASN A 597 4.93 18.56 9.37
N GLY A 598 3.75 18.97 8.88
CA GLY A 598 3.50 19.34 7.49
C GLY A 598 3.81 18.29 6.42
N SER A 599 2.87 17.36 6.19
CA SER A 599 2.70 16.76 4.87
C SER A 599 1.32 17.13 4.33
N GLU A 600 1.28 17.93 3.26
CA GLU A 600 0.05 18.30 2.53
C GLU A 600 -0.44 17.18 1.59
N ASP A 601 0.24 16.04 1.54
CA ASP A 601 -0.15 14.93 0.68
C ASP A 601 -1.22 14.08 1.39
N GLY A 602 -2.46 14.21 0.91
CA GLY A 602 -3.68 13.57 1.42
C GLY A 602 -3.74 12.03 1.37
N THR A 603 -2.62 11.32 1.42
CA THR A 603 -2.56 9.85 1.53
C THR A 603 -2.66 9.34 2.97
N GLY A 604 -2.89 10.24 3.95
CA GLY A 604 -2.76 9.97 5.39
C GLY A 604 -3.81 9.09 6.07
N ALA A 605 -4.74 8.46 5.32
CA ALA A 605 -5.77 7.57 5.87
C ALA A 605 -5.26 6.15 6.19
N ALA A 606 -4.11 5.73 5.64
CA ALA A 606 -3.64 4.34 5.79
C ALA A 606 -2.96 4.06 7.14
N ASP A 607 -2.36 5.06 7.79
CA ASP A 607 -1.45 4.89 8.94
C ASP A 607 -1.98 5.47 10.26
N ARG A 608 -3.31 5.52 10.45
CA ARG A 608 -3.92 6.03 11.70
C ARG A 608 -4.45 4.92 12.62
N THR A 609 -4.60 3.72 12.09
CA THR A 609 -5.12 2.56 12.80
C THR A 609 -4.22 1.37 12.57
N LEU A 610 -4.19 0.48 13.55
CA LEU A 610 -3.71 -0.91 13.42
C LEU A 610 -4.26 -1.58 12.16
#